data_AF-A0A8K0VDC1-F1
#
_entry.id   AF-A0A8K0VDC1-F1
#
_cell.length_a   1.000
_cell.length_b   1.000
_cell.length_c   1.000
_cell.angle_alpha   90.00
_cell.angle_beta   90.00
_cell.angle_gamma   90.00
#
_symmetry.space_group_name_H-M   'P 1'
#
loop_
_entity.id
_entity.type
_entity.pdbx_description
1 polymer ?
#
loop_
_entity_poly.entity_id
_entity_poly.type
_entity_poly.pdbx_seq_one_letter_code
_entity_poly.pdbx_strand_id
1 'polypeptide(L)'
;MQPDHKRMSRMLGYTLTIGTPEAWQGFRRVAQVRMTEAERAMLAFFMLNTLSRDLAEGIARFALNAAGDPLPPFLGGMEDARSWAGWATRDELKAYALASFEAMTPQDQAAFFQHISTCEVAA
;
A
#
# COMPACT_ATOMS: atom_id res chain seq x y z
N MET A 1 -15.37 -13.20 28.24
CA MET A 1 -14.51 -13.07 27.03
C MET A 1 -14.67 -14.34 26.20
N GLN A 2 -14.93 -14.20 24.89
CA GLN A 2 -15.08 -15.37 24.02
C GLN A 2 -13.79 -16.20 23.99
N PRO A 3 -13.88 -17.54 23.79
CA PRO A 3 -12.70 -18.41 23.79
C PRO A 3 -11.58 -17.97 22.83
N ASP A 4 -11.95 -17.49 21.64
CA ASP A 4 -10.98 -17.01 20.64
C ASP A 4 -10.31 -15.71 21.05
N HIS A 5 -11.05 -14.74 21.61
CA HIS A 5 -10.47 -13.52 22.18
C HIS A 5 -9.50 -13.82 23.32
N LYS A 6 -9.80 -14.80 24.18
CA LYS A 6 -8.91 -15.24 25.26
C LYS A 6 -7.60 -15.81 24.73
N ARG A 7 -7.67 -16.57 23.62
CA ARG A 7 -6.48 -17.14 22.97
C ARG A 7 -5.66 -16.06 22.28
N MET A 8 -6.30 -15.13 21.57
CA MET A 8 -5.63 -14.01 20.91
C MET A 8 -4.92 -13.09 21.90
N SER A 9 -5.56 -12.77 23.03
CA SER A 9 -4.93 -11.98 24.09
C SER A 9 -3.66 -12.66 24.64
N ARG A 10 -3.70 -13.97 24.88
CA ARG A 10 -2.50 -14.74 25.29
C ARG A 10 -1.43 -14.75 24.22
N MET A 11 -1.81 -14.93 22.95
CA MET A 11 -0.87 -14.94 21.83
C MET A 11 -0.17 -13.59 21.66
N LEU A 12 -0.90 -12.48 21.81
CA LEU A 12 -0.30 -11.16 21.80
C LEU A 12 0.73 -11.01 22.93
N GLY A 13 0.39 -11.49 24.14
CA GLY A 13 1.33 -11.55 25.26
C GLY A 13 2.62 -12.29 24.91
N TYR A 14 2.53 -13.50 24.35
CA TYR A 14 3.72 -14.25 23.91
C TYR A 14 4.49 -13.55 22.78
N THR A 15 3.78 -12.94 21.84
CA THR A 15 4.38 -12.22 20.71
C THR A 15 5.23 -11.04 21.21
N LEU A 16 4.70 -10.29 22.18
CA LEU A 16 5.41 -9.19 22.83
C LEU A 16 6.62 -9.68 23.64
N THR A 17 6.48 -10.79 24.38
CA THR A 17 7.59 -11.37 25.16
C THR A 17 8.73 -11.89 24.26
N ILE A 18 8.40 -12.52 23.13
CA ILE A 18 9.39 -13.05 22.18
C ILE A 18 10.03 -11.92 21.38
N GLY A 19 9.24 -10.95 20.92
CA GLY A 19 9.73 -9.72 20.30
C GLY A 19 10.36 -9.85 18.91
N THR A 20 10.41 -11.05 18.31
CA THR A 20 11.03 -11.26 16.99
C THR A 20 10.04 -11.04 15.83
N PRO A 21 10.53 -10.68 14.63
CA PRO A 21 9.68 -10.56 13.43
C PRO A 21 8.86 -11.83 13.15
N GLU A 22 9.43 -13.02 13.39
CA GLU A 22 8.78 -14.30 13.15
C GLU A 22 7.58 -14.50 14.10
N ALA A 23 7.68 -14.05 15.35
CA ALA A 23 6.58 -14.08 16.31
C ALA A 23 5.43 -13.19 15.84
N TRP A 24 5.73 -11.98 15.34
CA TRP A 24 4.75 -11.07 14.76
C TRP A 24 4.08 -11.64 13.49
N GLN A 25 4.85 -12.32 12.64
CA GLN A 25 4.29 -13.03 11.48
C GLN A 25 3.37 -14.18 11.89
N GLY A 26 3.73 -14.90 12.95
CA GLY A 26 2.86 -15.90 13.58
C GLY A 26 1.54 -15.30 14.06
N PHE A 27 1.61 -14.19 14.81
CA PHE A 27 0.44 -13.45 15.29
C PHE A 27 -0.48 -13.03 14.15
N ARG A 28 0.08 -12.45 13.07
CA ARG A 28 -0.66 -12.06 11.87
C ARG A 28 -1.47 -13.23 11.30
N ARG A 29 -0.85 -14.40 11.12
CA ARG A 29 -1.51 -15.59 10.53
C ARG A 29 -2.66 -16.09 11.41
N VAL A 30 -2.50 -16.12 12.73
CA VAL A 30 -3.58 -16.58 13.62
C VAL A 30 -4.69 -15.54 13.73
N ALA A 31 -4.35 -14.25 13.78
CA ALA A 31 -5.32 -13.15 13.74
C ALA A 31 -6.19 -13.19 12.47
N GLN A 32 -5.62 -13.61 11.33
CA GLN A 32 -6.37 -13.79 10.08
C GLN A 32 -7.52 -14.81 10.20
N VAL A 33 -7.34 -15.85 11.02
CA VAL A 33 -8.31 -16.94 11.19
C VAL A 33 -9.25 -16.70 12.38
N ARG A 34 -8.75 -16.07 13.44
CA ARG A 34 -9.44 -16.00 14.75
C ARG A 34 -10.10 -14.66 15.04
N MET A 35 -9.76 -13.61 14.30
CA MET A 35 -10.39 -12.29 14.44
C MET A 35 -11.21 -12.00 13.18
N THR A 36 -12.28 -11.23 13.35
CA THR A 36 -13.02 -10.64 12.25
C THR A 36 -12.17 -9.57 11.55
N GLU A 37 -12.51 -9.26 10.31
CA GLU A 37 -11.87 -8.15 9.57
C GLU A 37 -12.05 -6.81 10.28
N ALA A 38 -13.24 -6.54 10.82
CA ALA A 38 -13.54 -5.34 11.59
C ALA A 38 -12.64 -5.21 12.84
N GLU A 39 -12.46 -6.29 13.61
CA GLU A 39 -11.56 -6.27 14.78
C GLU A 39 -10.12 -5.98 14.39
N ARG A 40 -9.62 -6.57 13.29
CA ARG A 40 -8.26 -6.30 12.78
C ARG A 40 -8.12 -4.87 12.29
N ALA A 41 -9.12 -4.34 11.58
CA ALA A 41 -9.12 -2.98 11.08
C ALA A 41 -9.09 -1.96 12.22
N MET A 42 -9.92 -2.14 13.25
CA MET A 42 -9.93 -1.27 14.43
C MET A 42 -8.62 -1.37 15.22
N LEU A 43 -8.04 -2.57 15.36
CA LEU A 43 -6.73 -2.74 15.99
C LEU A 43 -5.65 -1.99 15.21
N ALA A 44 -5.60 -2.15 13.88
CA ALA A 44 -4.64 -1.43 13.05
C ALA A 44 -4.81 0.10 13.16
N PHE A 45 -6.05 0.59 13.07
CA PHE A 45 -6.36 2.02 13.21
C PHE A 45 -5.87 2.56 14.56
N PHE A 46 -6.28 1.96 15.67
CA PHE A 46 -5.89 2.46 16.99
C PHE A 46 -4.40 2.31 17.27
N MET A 47 -3.76 1.23 16.79
CA MET A 47 -2.31 1.07 16.97
C MET A 47 -1.53 2.14 16.21
N LEU A 48 -1.91 2.47 14.97
CA LEU A 48 -1.28 3.55 14.21
C LEU A 48 -1.42 4.91 14.92
N ASN A 49 -2.55 5.17 15.57
CA ASN A 49 -2.79 6.39 16.34
C ASN A 49 -1.95 6.51 17.63
N THR A 50 -1.21 5.47 18.01
CA THR A 50 -0.26 5.54 19.15
C THR A 50 1.16 5.94 18.73
N LEU A 51 1.43 6.02 17.43
CA LEU A 51 2.74 6.35 16.87
C LEU A 51 2.85 7.86 16.58
N SER A 52 4.07 8.38 16.41
CA SER A 52 4.25 9.71 15.81
C SER A 52 3.70 9.72 14.38
N ARG A 53 3.29 10.89 13.91
CA ARG A 53 2.74 11.06 12.55
C ARG A 53 3.64 10.43 11.48
N ASP A 54 4.93 10.76 11.51
CA ASP A 54 5.90 10.31 10.51
C ASP A 54 6.08 8.78 10.54
N LEU A 55 6.12 8.19 11.74
CA LEU A 55 6.24 6.74 11.87
C LEU A 55 4.96 6.02 11.45
N ALA A 56 3.79 6.54 11.83
CA ALA A 56 2.50 5.99 11.39
C ALA A 56 2.39 6.01 9.85
N GLU A 57 2.77 7.12 9.24
CA GLU A 57 2.77 7.30 7.79
C GLU A 57 3.75 6.34 7.11
N GLY A 58 4.98 6.23 7.64
CA GLY A 58 5.99 5.30 7.14
C GLY A 58 5.56 3.83 7.25
N ILE A 59 5.00 3.42 8.38
CA ILE A 59 4.49 2.04 8.58
C ILE A 59 3.29 1.76 7.67
N ALA A 60 2.38 2.72 7.49
CA ALA A 60 1.25 2.56 6.58
C ALA A 60 1.72 2.39 5.13
N ARG A 61 2.65 3.24 4.66
CA ARG A 61 3.26 3.11 3.32
C ARG A 61 3.92 1.75 3.13
N PHE A 62 4.74 1.32 4.10
CA PHE A 62 5.41 0.03 4.05
C PHE A 62 4.40 -1.14 4.01
N ALA A 63 3.37 -1.10 4.86
CA ALA A 63 2.33 -2.12 4.90
C ALA A 63 1.52 -2.21 3.60
N LEU A 64 1.38 -1.09 2.88
CA LEU A 64 0.70 -0.98 1.59
C LEU A 64 1.62 -1.22 0.38
N ASN A 65 2.93 -1.43 0.60
CA ASN A 65 3.95 -1.47 -0.45
C ASN A 65 3.92 -0.24 -1.39
N ALA A 66 3.74 0.96 -0.82
CA ALA A 66 3.80 2.20 -1.58
C ALA A 66 5.19 2.37 -2.22
N ALA A 67 5.23 2.72 -3.51
CA ALA A 67 6.46 2.98 -4.23
C ALA A 67 7.05 4.36 -3.91
N GLY A 68 6.23 5.30 -3.47
CA GLY A 68 6.61 6.69 -3.29
C GLY A 68 6.70 7.43 -4.61
N ASP A 69 7.42 8.55 -4.63
CA ASP A 69 7.44 9.45 -5.77
C ASP A 69 8.17 8.85 -6.99
N PRO A 70 7.68 9.09 -8.23
CA PRO A 70 8.41 8.78 -9.44
C PRO A 70 9.76 9.48 -9.48
N LEU A 71 10.76 8.80 -10.06
CA LEU A 71 12.08 9.40 -10.27
C LEU A 71 11.98 10.61 -11.22
N PRO A 72 12.82 11.65 -11.03
CA PRO A 72 12.87 12.79 -11.93
C PRO A 72 13.09 12.37 -13.40
N PRO A 73 12.36 12.94 -14.38
CA PRO A 73 12.44 12.53 -15.77
C PRO A 73 13.83 12.62 -16.41
N PHE A 74 14.73 13.47 -15.90
CA PHE A 74 16.08 13.62 -16.45
C PHE A 74 17.04 12.46 -16.09
N LEU A 75 16.65 11.56 -15.18
CA LEU A 75 17.47 10.41 -14.79
C LEU A 75 17.33 9.19 -15.73
N GLY A 76 16.34 9.19 -16.64
CA GLY A 76 16.11 8.09 -17.58
C GLY A 76 14.80 8.15 -18.37
N GLY A 77 14.02 9.23 -18.24
CA GLY A 77 12.82 9.50 -19.04
C GLY A 77 11.77 8.39 -18.94
N MET A 78 11.33 7.87 -20.10
CA MET A 78 10.27 6.85 -20.18
C MET A 78 10.71 5.48 -19.65
N GLU A 79 11.99 5.14 -19.64
CA GLU A 79 12.48 3.86 -19.10
C GLU A 79 12.31 3.82 -17.59
N ASP A 80 12.81 4.85 -16.90
CA ASP A 80 12.66 5.00 -15.44
C ASP A 80 11.19 5.08 -15.03
N ALA A 81 10.38 5.82 -15.79
CA ALA A 81 8.94 5.91 -15.55
C ALA A 81 8.26 4.53 -15.63
N ARG A 82 8.66 3.69 -16.61
CA ARG A 82 8.15 2.31 -16.72
C ARG A 82 8.64 1.42 -15.59
N SER A 83 9.91 1.54 -15.19
CA SER A 83 10.45 0.79 -14.06
C SER A 83 9.70 1.11 -12.77
N TRP A 84 9.51 2.41 -12.48
CA TRP A 84 8.75 2.86 -11.32
C TRP A 84 7.30 2.36 -11.36
N ALA A 85 6.64 2.45 -12.52
CA ALA A 85 5.27 1.97 -12.70
C ALA A 85 5.14 0.45 -12.47
N GLY A 86 6.21 -0.32 -12.66
CA GLY A 86 6.24 -1.77 -12.44
C GLY A 86 6.13 -2.19 -10.97
N TRP A 87 6.46 -1.31 -10.02
CA TRP A 87 6.33 -1.58 -8.59
C TRP A 87 5.41 -0.61 -7.84
N ALA A 88 4.86 0.40 -8.54
CA ALA A 88 3.88 1.33 -7.99
C ALA A 88 2.56 0.63 -7.62
N THR A 89 1.93 1.11 -6.55
CA THR A 89 0.58 0.66 -6.19
C THR A 89 -0.44 1.16 -7.21
N ARG A 90 -1.60 0.50 -7.28
CA ARG A 90 -2.69 0.90 -8.18
C ARG A 90 -3.15 2.34 -7.97
N ASP A 91 -3.14 2.81 -6.73
CA ASP A 91 -3.58 4.16 -6.39
C ASP A 91 -2.53 5.19 -6.80
N GLU A 92 -1.24 4.92 -6.60
CA GLU A 92 -0.14 5.76 -7.11
C GLU A 92 -0.20 5.86 -8.65
N LEU A 93 -0.34 4.73 -9.35
CA LEU A 93 -0.47 4.72 -10.82
C LEU A 93 -1.60 5.63 -11.30
N LYS A 94 -2.79 5.53 -10.70
CA LYS A 94 -3.94 6.37 -11.07
C LYS A 94 -3.69 7.84 -10.78
N ALA A 95 -3.13 8.16 -9.62
CA ALA A 95 -2.88 9.52 -9.19
C ALA A 95 -1.91 10.21 -10.16
N TYR A 96 -0.74 9.62 -10.40
CA TYR A 96 0.27 10.23 -11.28
C TYR A 96 -0.16 10.21 -12.75
N ALA A 97 -0.87 9.17 -13.22
CA ALA A 97 -1.37 9.15 -14.60
C ALA A 97 -2.38 10.29 -14.85
N LEU A 98 -3.38 10.45 -13.97
CA LEU A 98 -4.39 11.50 -14.11
C LEU A 98 -3.77 12.89 -14.00
N ALA A 99 -2.97 13.14 -12.96
CA ALA A 99 -2.33 14.44 -12.76
C ALA A 99 -1.41 14.81 -13.92
N SER A 100 -0.66 13.84 -14.47
CA SER A 100 0.21 14.08 -15.63
C SER A 100 -0.60 14.40 -16.89
N PHE A 101 -1.70 13.69 -17.13
CA PHE A 101 -2.58 13.94 -18.28
C PHE A 101 -3.29 15.30 -18.19
N GLU A 102 -3.81 15.67 -17.02
CA GLU A 102 -4.49 16.95 -16.79
C GLU A 102 -3.55 18.15 -16.99
N ALA A 103 -2.25 17.98 -16.71
CA ALA A 103 -1.24 19.02 -16.89
C ALA A 103 -0.76 19.20 -18.34
N MET A 104 -1.08 18.28 -19.26
CA MET A 104 -0.70 18.36 -20.67
C MET A 104 -1.48 19.46 -21.42
N THR A 105 -0.93 19.91 -22.55
CA THR A 105 -1.68 20.78 -23.45
C THR A 105 -2.85 20.02 -24.09
N PRO A 106 -3.91 20.70 -24.57
CA PRO A 106 -5.02 20.01 -25.26
C PRO A 106 -4.56 19.18 -26.47
N GLN A 107 -3.51 19.62 -27.16
CA GLN A 107 -2.92 18.89 -28.28
C GLN A 107 -2.26 17.58 -27.82
N ASP A 108 -1.47 17.64 -26.74
CA ASP A 108 -0.80 16.45 -26.19
C ASP A 108 -1.79 15.48 -25.55
N GLN A 109 -2.86 15.98 -24.90
CA GLN A 109 -3.96 15.16 -24.41
C GLN A 109 -4.64 14.38 -25.54
N ALA A 110 -4.91 15.03 -26.68
CA ALA A 110 -5.50 14.38 -27.85
C ALA A 110 -4.56 13.32 -28.43
N ALA A 111 -3.26 13.62 -28.53
CA ALA A 111 -2.26 12.66 -28.99
C ALA A 111 -2.13 11.44 -28.05
N PHE A 112 -2.14 11.66 -26.73
CA PHE A 112 -2.14 10.60 -25.73
C PHE A 112 -3.39 9.73 -25.83
N PHE A 113 -4.57 10.35 -25.95
CA PHE A 113 -5.84 9.66 -26.12
C PHE A 113 -5.85 8.78 -27.38
N GLN A 114 -5.35 9.30 -28.50
CA GLN A 114 -5.22 8.53 -29.73
C GLN A 114 -4.31 7.32 -29.53
N HIS A 115 -3.15 7.49 -28.89
CA HIS A 115 -2.22 6.40 -28.62
C HIS A 115 -2.86 5.26 -27.82
N ILE A 116 -3.52 5.56 -26.69
CA ILE A 116 -4.13 4.53 -25.83
C ILE A 116 -5.38 3.90 -26.43
N SER A 117 -6.10 4.62 -27.29
CA SER A 117 -7.29 4.10 -27.99
C SER A 117 -6.94 3.09 -29.09
N THR A 118 -5.68 3.09 -29.56
CA THR A 118 -5.21 2.17 -30.60
C THR A 118 -4.77 0.82 -30.01
N CYS A 119 -4.53 0.75 -28.70
CA CYS A 119 -4.31 -0.51 -27.99
C CYS A 119 -5.67 -1.14 -27.66
N GLU A 120 -6.11 -2.13 -28.43
CA GLU A 120 -7.31 -2.90 -28.10
C GLU A 120 -7.20 -3.43 -26.65
N VAL A 121 -8.15 -3.00 -25.82
CA VAL A 121 -8.32 -3.54 -24.47
C VAL A 121 -8.89 -4.95 -24.63
N ALA A 122 -8.03 -5.97 -24.52
CA ALA A 122 -8.50 -7.34 -24.33
C ALA A 122 -9.33 -7.37 -23.05
N ALA A 123 -10.65 -7.51 -23.22
CA ALA A 123 -11.64 -7.59 -22.15
C ALA A 123 -11.52 -8.89 -21.35
#